data_AF-A0A662NSL2-F1
#
_entry.id   AF-A0A662NSL2-F1
#
_cell.length_a   1.000
_cell.length_b   1.000
_cell.length_c   1.000
_cell.angle_alpha   90.00
_cell.angle_beta   90.00
_cell.angle_gamma   90.00
#
_symmetry.space_group_name_H-M   'P 1'
#
loop_
_entity.id
_entity.type
_entity.pdbx_description
1 polymer ?
#
loop_
_entity_poly.entity_id
_entity_poly.type
_entity_poly.pdbx_seq_one_letter_code
_entity_poly.pdbx_strand_id
1 'polypeptide(L)'
;SKSLPLEEKESKPKPKPKPRTEFSLEVPSQLEPYFRAFGNRLVKYAKSIGIEPSRVKMVAKEVRYALGAGTGVHATIEVEGSSDSLMSPAKLQENLESFAYREAAELSEELAKKVVISSLTLKL
;
A
#
# COMPACT_ATOMS: atom_id res chain seq x y z
N SER A 1 3.90 -63.64 -5.99
CA SER A 1 4.48 -62.28 -5.97
C SER A 1 3.52 -61.32 -6.66
N LYS A 2 2.85 -60.44 -5.90
CA LYS A 2 1.84 -59.52 -6.42
C LYS A 2 2.43 -58.11 -6.34
N SER A 3 2.83 -57.56 -7.48
CA SER A 3 3.44 -56.23 -7.59
C SER A 3 2.35 -55.17 -7.45
N LEU A 4 2.53 -54.25 -6.50
CA LEU A 4 1.72 -53.04 -6.38
C LEU A 4 2.13 -52.05 -7.49
N PRO A 5 1.18 -51.40 -8.17
CA PRO A 5 1.50 -50.32 -9.09
C PRO A 5 1.88 -49.06 -8.29
N LEU A 6 3.02 -48.47 -8.64
CA LEU A 6 3.46 -47.17 -8.15
C LEU A 6 2.55 -46.10 -8.78
N GLU A 7 1.71 -45.45 -7.98
CA GLU A 7 1.05 -44.20 -8.37
C GLU A 7 2.12 -43.13 -8.61
N GLU A 8 2.23 -42.70 -9.87
CA GLU A 8 2.93 -41.48 -10.26
C GLU A 8 2.20 -40.29 -9.63
N LYS A 9 2.78 -39.72 -8.57
CA LYS A 9 2.36 -38.40 -8.07
C LYS A 9 2.75 -37.36 -9.12
N GLU A 10 1.78 -36.95 -9.95
CA GLU A 10 1.84 -35.73 -10.74
C GLU A 10 2.25 -34.56 -9.85
N SER A 11 3.52 -34.17 -9.95
CA SER A 11 4.07 -32.96 -9.37
C SER A 11 3.55 -31.77 -10.16
N LYS A 12 2.38 -31.25 -9.77
CA LYS A 12 1.87 -29.95 -10.26
C LYS A 12 2.99 -28.91 -10.21
N PRO A 13 3.23 -28.14 -11.29
CA PRO A 13 4.27 -27.13 -11.32
C PRO A 13 4.03 -26.11 -10.19
N LYS A 14 5.05 -25.90 -9.34
CA LYS A 14 5.00 -24.86 -8.31
C LYS A 14 4.68 -23.53 -8.99
N PRO A 15 3.61 -22.81 -8.60
CA PRO A 15 3.32 -21.51 -9.20
C PRO A 15 4.53 -20.59 -8.99
N LYS A 16 4.98 -19.94 -10.07
CA LYS A 16 6.04 -18.93 -9.99
C LYS A 16 5.63 -17.91 -8.91
N PRO A 17 6.53 -17.53 -7.99
CA PRO A 17 6.20 -16.53 -6.99
C PRO A 17 5.72 -15.27 -7.70
N LYS A 18 4.50 -14.83 -7.39
CA LYS A 18 3.99 -13.55 -7.89
C LYS A 18 4.98 -12.46 -7.46
N PRO A 19 5.33 -11.52 -8.35
CA PRO A 19 6.17 -10.39 -7.96
C PRO A 19 5.53 -9.71 -6.75
N ARG A 20 6.30 -9.60 -5.66
CA ARG A 20 5.85 -8.98 -4.42
C ARG A 20 6.11 -7.49 -4.53
N THR A 21 5.09 -6.67 -4.29
CA THR A 21 5.24 -5.22 -4.20
C THR A 21 6.32 -4.89 -3.16
N GLU A 22 7.32 -4.12 -3.57
CA GLU A 22 8.35 -3.61 -2.69
C GLU A 22 7.77 -2.51 -1.81
N PHE A 23 7.96 -2.60 -0.49
CA PHE A 23 7.52 -1.59 0.46
C PHE A 23 8.72 -0.87 1.05
N SER A 24 8.75 0.46 0.88
CA SER A 24 9.74 1.35 1.47
C SER A 24 9.03 2.30 2.44
N LEU A 25 9.27 2.14 3.74
CA LEU A 25 8.69 2.97 4.79
C LEU A 25 9.79 3.80 5.44
N GLU A 26 9.78 5.11 5.20
CA GLU A 26 10.62 6.09 5.87
C GLU A 26 9.76 6.84 6.89
N VAL A 27 9.45 6.17 8.01
CA VAL A 27 8.51 6.65 9.04
C VAL A 27 9.13 6.44 10.43
N PRO A 28 8.78 7.26 11.44
CA PRO A 28 9.17 7.02 12.83
C PRO A 28 8.75 5.63 13.30
N SER A 29 9.59 4.95 14.07
CA SER A 29 9.38 3.56 14.48
C SER A 29 8.06 3.33 15.21
N GLN A 30 7.60 4.31 16.00
CA GLN A 30 6.30 4.24 16.67
C GLN A 30 5.09 4.30 15.72
N LEU A 31 5.27 4.83 14.51
CA LEU A 31 4.22 4.95 13.49
C LEU A 31 4.28 3.81 12.46
N GLU A 32 5.41 3.11 12.36
CA GLU A 32 5.65 2.09 11.34
C GLU A 32 4.57 0.99 11.27
N PRO A 33 4.06 0.43 12.38
CA PRO A 33 3.01 -0.60 12.31
C PRO A 33 1.73 -0.11 11.62
N TYR A 34 1.34 1.14 11.88
CA TYR A 34 0.16 1.78 11.33
C TYR A 34 0.34 2.08 9.84
N PHE A 35 1.48 2.67 9.46
CA PHE A 35 1.80 2.96 8.06
C PHE A 35 2.00 1.69 7.22
N ARG A 36 2.53 0.63 7.82
CA ARG A 36 2.63 -0.69 7.17
C ARG A 36 1.26 -1.30 6.91
N ALA A 37 0.35 -1.26 7.89
CA ALA A 37 -1.02 -1.72 7.72
C ALA A 37 -1.76 -0.91 6.64
N PHE A 38 -1.64 0.41 6.70
CA PHE A 38 -2.17 1.34 5.69
C PHE A 38 -1.63 1.04 4.28
N GLY A 39 -0.32 0.84 4.14
CA GLY A 39 0.31 0.47 2.87
C GLY A 39 -0.22 -0.84 2.29
N ASN A 40 -0.46 -1.85 3.12
CA ASN A 40 -1.07 -3.10 2.66
C ASN A 40 -2.51 -2.89 2.13
N ARG A 41 -3.30 -2.04 2.80
CA ARG A 41 -4.66 -1.70 2.34
C ARG A 41 -4.64 -0.89 1.05
N LEU A 42 -3.70 0.05 0.92
CA LEU A 42 -3.48 0.82 -0.30
C LEU A 42 -3.14 -0.10 -1.49
N VAL A 43 -2.22 -1.05 -1.32
CA VAL A 43 -1.88 -2.02 -2.37
C VAL A 43 -3.09 -2.88 -2.75
N LYS A 44 -3.85 -3.34 -1.77
CA LYS A 44 -5.08 -4.12 -2.02
C LYS A 44 -6.09 -3.31 -2.85
N TYR A 45 -6.27 -2.04 -2.50
CA TYR A 45 -7.18 -1.15 -3.22
C TYR A 45 -6.66 -0.82 -4.64
N ALA A 46 -5.37 -0.51 -4.79
CA ALA A 46 -4.74 -0.27 -6.10
C ALA A 46 -4.99 -1.45 -7.07
N LYS A 47 -4.81 -2.69 -6.58
CA LYS A 47 -5.13 -3.90 -7.34
C LYS A 47 -6.60 -4.02 -7.72
N SER A 48 -7.51 -3.61 -6.83
CA SER A 48 -8.95 -3.64 -7.12
C SER A 48 -9.40 -2.68 -8.22
N ILE A 49 -8.60 -1.64 -8.52
CA ILE A 49 -8.89 -0.65 -9.55
C ILE A 49 -8.05 -0.84 -10.84
N GLY A 50 -7.31 -1.95 -10.96
CA GLY A 50 -6.51 -2.29 -12.15
C GLY A 50 -5.10 -1.69 -12.16
N ILE A 51 -4.48 -1.50 -10.99
CA ILE A 51 -3.07 -1.14 -10.86
C ILE A 51 -2.34 -2.33 -10.25
N GLU A 52 -1.24 -2.77 -10.83
CA GLU A 52 -0.32 -3.75 -10.24
C GLU A 52 0.91 -3.02 -9.69
N PRO A 53 0.99 -2.73 -8.38
CA PRO A 53 2.08 -1.96 -7.81
C PRO A 53 3.35 -2.79 -7.75
N SER A 54 4.43 -2.29 -8.34
CA SER A 54 5.78 -2.83 -8.18
C SER A 54 6.46 -2.29 -6.93
N ARG A 55 6.20 -1.02 -6.59
CA ARG A 55 6.79 -0.34 -5.42
C ARG A 55 5.79 0.60 -4.76
N VAL A 56 5.79 0.62 -3.43
CA VAL A 56 5.11 1.63 -2.62
C VAL A 56 6.10 2.24 -1.65
N LYS A 57 6.32 3.55 -1.77
CA LYS A 57 7.13 4.34 -0.86
C LYS A 57 6.23 5.24 -0.02
N MET A 58 6.40 5.22 1.30
CA MET A 58 5.72 6.13 2.21
C MET A 58 6.75 6.83 3.08
N VAL A 59 6.70 8.15 3.11
CA VAL A 59 7.52 8.98 3.99
C VAL A 59 6.59 9.70 4.94
N ALA A 60 6.78 9.54 6.24
CA ALA A 60 5.96 10.21 7.24
C ALA A 60 6.84 10.92 8.27
N LYS A 61 6.41 12.10 8.71
CA LYS A 61 7.09 12.88 9.73
C LYS A 61 6.10 13.49 10.71
N GLU A 62 6.48 13.52 11.97
CA GLU A 62 5.72 14.30 12.96
C GLU A 62 5.99 15.79 12.76
N VAL A 63 4.93 16.58 12.78
CA VAL A 63 4.96 18.03 12.65
C VAL A 63 4.25 18.67 13.83
N ARG A 64 4.80 19.78 14.31
CA ARG A 64 4.16 20.63 15.32
C ARG A 64 3.36 21.71 14.59
N TYR A 65 2.07 21.81 14.89
CA TYR A 65 1.27 22.89 14.35
C TYR A 65 1.57 24.19 15.08
N ALA A 66 1.48 25.30 14.35
CA ALA A 66 1.62 26.63 14.92
C ALA A 66 0.55 26.89 15.99
N LEU A 67 0.81 27.85 16.88
CA LEU A 67 -0.15 28.35 17.88
C LEU A 67 -0.61 27.28 18.89
N GLY A 68 0.19 26.24 19.14
CA GLY A 68 -0.10 25.26 20.18
C GLY A 68 -1.19 24.23 19.83
N ALA A 69 -1.60 24.13 18.57
CA ALA A 69 -2.62 23.19 18.08
C ALA A 69 -2.17 21.70 18.07
N GLY A 70 -1.16 21.34 18.86
CA GLY A 70 -0.68 19.97 19.03
C GLY A 70 0.29 19.49 17.95
N THR A 71 0.48 18.17 17.90
CA THR A 71 1.31 17.47 16.93
C THR A 71 0.45 16.68 15.95
N GLY A 72 0.91 16.57 14.71
CA GLY A 72 0.31 15.73 13.68
C GLY A 72 1.36 14.97 12.91
N VAL A 73 0.90 14.16 11.95
CA VAL A 73 1.74 13.39 11.05
C VAL A 73 1.47 13.86 9.63
N HIS A 74 2.51 14.26 8.92
CA HIS A 74 2.42 14.54 7.48
C HIS A 74 3.07 13.38 6.73
N ALA A 75 2.35 12.84 5.76
CA ALA A 75 2.81 11.71 4.97
C ALA A 75 2.75 12.00 3.47
N THR A 76 3.77 11.54 2.74
CA THR A 76 3.78 11.49 1.28
C THR A 76 3.81 10.04 0.83
N ILE A 77 3.10 9.76 -0.26
CA ILE A 77 2.95 8.40 -0.79
C ILE A 77 3.37 8.43 -2.26
N GLU A 78 4.16 7.44 -2.66
CA GLU A 78 4.49 7.18 -4.05
C GLU A 78 4.15 5.72 -4.37
N VAL A 79 3.41 5.52 -5.45
CA VAL A 79 3.03 4.20 -5.96
C VAL A 79 3.60 4.09 -7.36
N GLU A 80 4.50 3.14 -7.56
CA GLU A 80 5.05 2.78 -8.87
C GLU A 80 4.47 1.41 -9.27
N GLY A 81 4.10 1.25 -10.53
CA GLY A 81 3.52 0.01 -11.02
C GLY A 81 3.17 0.07 -12.49
N SER A 82 2.33 -0.85 -12.92
CA SER A 82 1.66 -0.81 -14.23
C SER A 82 0.16 -0.82 -14.05
N SER A 83 -0.58 -0.44 -15.09
CA SER A 83 -2.05 -0.53 -15.09
C SER A 83 -2.56 -1.28 -16.31
N ASP A 84 -3.55 -2.13 -16.09
CA ASP A 84 -4.38 -2.78 -17.10
C ASP A 84 -5.81 -2.22 -17.13
N SER A 85 -6.05 -1.15 -16.37
CA SER A 85 -7.35 -0.50 -16.25
C SER A 85 -7.72 0.26 -17.52
N LEU A 86 -9.02 0.27 -17.85
CA LEU A 86 -9.57 1.12 -18.90
C LEU A 86 -9.70 2.59 -18.47
N MET A 87 -9.47 2.89 -17.18
CA MET A 87 -9.49 4.25 -16.65
C MET A 87 -8.23 5.04 -17.07
N SER A 88 -8.39 6.35 -17.24
CA SER A 88 -7.24 7.21 -17.48
C SER A 88 -6.30 7.27 -16.25
N PRO A 89 -4.99 7.50 -16.44
CA PRO A 89 -4.05 7.65 -15.32
C PRO A 89 -4.48 8.71 -14.30
N ALA A 90 -5.07 9.82 -14.76
CA ALA A 90 -5.61 10.86 -13.90
C ALA A 90 -6.76 10.35 -13.02
N LYS A 91 -7.65 9.50 -13.55
CA LYS A 91 -8.75 8.93 -12.75
C LYS A 91 -8.26 7.89 -11.75
N LEU A 92 -7.24 7.11 -12.12
CA LEU A 92 -6.56 6.18 -11.21
C LEU A 92 -5.88 6.91 -10.06
N GLN A 93 -5.18 8.00 -10.35
CA GLN A 93 -4.58 8.91 -9.37
C GLN A 93 -5.66 9.45 -8.40
N GLU A 94 -6.75 10.02 -8.90
CA GLU A 94 -7.85 10.56 -8.09
C GLU A 94 -8.49 9.49 -7.18
N ASN A 95 -8.66 8.28 -7.70
CA ASN A 95 -9.21 7.16 -6.93
C ASN A 95 -8.27 6.73 -5.79
N LEU A 96 -6.95 6.70 -6.02
CA LEU A 96 -5.95 6.42 -4.98
C LEU A 96 -5.87 7.52 -3.93
N GLU A 97 -5.90 8.80 -4.36
CA GLU A 97 -5.93 9.95 -3.46
C GLU A 97 -7.17 9.91 -2.55
N SER A 98 -8.34 9.70 -3.14
CA SER A 98 -9.61 9.59 -2.40
C SER A 98 -9.57 8.48 -1.35
N PHE A 99 -9.01 7.32 -1.71
CA PHE A 99 -8.79 6.23 -0.77
C PHE A 99 -7.82 6.64 0.35
N ALA A 100 -6.66 7.21 0.00
CA ALA A 100 -5.63 7.60 0.96
C ALA A 100 -6.13 8.68 1.94
N TYR A 101 -6.93 9.65 1.49
CA TYR A 101 -7.50 10.67 2.37
C TYR A 101 -8.52 10.10 3.36
N ARG A 102 -9.38 9.18 2.91
CA ARG A 102 -10.33 8.51 3.81
C ARG A 102 -9.59 7.70 4.87
N GLU A 103 -8.63 6.89 4.46
CA GLU A 103 -7.83 6.06 5.37
C GLU A 103 -6.94 6.88 6.31
N ALA A 104 -6.48 8.07 5.89
CA ALA A 104 -5.76 8.97 6.77
C ALA A 104 -6.64 9.56 7.88
N ALA A 105 -7.95 9.72 7.63
CA ALA A 105 -8.89 10.10 8.68
C ALA A 105 -9.00 8.97 9.72
N GLU A 106 -9.12 7.72 9.28
CA GLU A 106 -9.14 6.54 10.17
C GLU A 106 -7.82 6.41 10.96
N LEU A 107 -6.67 6.55 10.29
CA LEU A 107 -5.36 6.59 10.96
C LEU A 107 -5.24 7.74 11.97
N SER A 108 -5.93 8.86 11.75
CA SER A 108 -5.91 9.98 12.69
C SER A 108 -6.61 9.63 14.00
N GLU A 109 -7.72 8.88 13.90
CA GLU A 109 -8.45 8.37 15.05
C GLU A 109 -7.61 7.31 15.79
N GLU A 110 -7.02 6.35 15.07
CA GLU A 110 -6.16 5.31 15.64
C GLU A 110 -4.94 5.87 16.39
N LEU A 111 -4.32 6.92 15.84
CA LEU A 111 -3.11 7.54 16.41
C LEU A 111 -3.40 8.63 17.44
N ALA A 112 -4.67 9.01 17.63
CA ALA A 112 -5.08 10.20 18.39
C ALA A 112 -4.29 11.47 17.98
N LYS A 113 -3.97 11.59 16.69
CA LYS A 113 -3.15 12.65 16.10
C LYS A 113 -3.67 12.96 14.71
N LYS A 114 -3.63 14.23 14.30
CA LYS A 114 -4.03 14.59 12.93
C LYS A 114 -3.02 14.02 11.92
N VAL A 115 -3.44 13.09 11.08
CA VAL A 115 -2.68 12.57 9.94
C VAL A 115 -3.12 13.28 8.66
N VAL A 116 -2.17 13.78 7.88
CA VAL A 116 -2.41 14.47 6.63
C VAL A 116 -1.59 13.80 5.54
N ILE A 117 -2.24 13.35 4.46
CA ILE A 117 -1.54 12.96 3.24
C ILE A 117 -1.23 14.24 2.47
N SER A 118 0.03 14.66 2.48
CA SER A 118 0.49 15.88 1.81
C SER A 118 0.52 15.71 0.29
N SER A 119 0.85 14.51 -0.19
CA SER A 119 0.84 14.17 -1.62
C SER A 119 0.73 12.66 -1.81
N LEU A 120 0.10 12.27 -2.91
CA LEU A 120 0.17 10.93 -3.46
C LEU A 120 0.63 11.06 -4.91
N THR A 121 1.56 10.22 -5.36
CA THR A 121 2.02 10.21 -6.76
C THR A 121 1.92 8.80 -7.31
N LEU A 122 1.20 8.64 -8.42
CA LEU A 122 1.14 7.41 -9.19
C LEU A 122 2.07 7.49 -10.40
N LYS A 123 2.98 6.52 -10.53
CA LYS A 123 3.83 6.31 -11.70
C LYS A 123 3.46 4.97 -12.34
N LEU A 124 2.84 5.03 -13.53
CA LEU A 124 2.43 3.88 -14.34
C LEU A 124 3.38 3.61 -15.50
#